data_AF-X1BEQ6-F1
#
_entry.id   AF-X1BEQ6-F1
#
_cell.length_a   1.000
_cell.length_b   1.000
_cell.length_c   1.000
_cell.angle_alpha   90.00
_cell.angle_beta   90.00
_cell.angle_gamma   90.00
#
_symmetry.space_group_name_H-M   'P 1'
#
loop_
_entity.id
_entity.type
_entity.pdbx_description
1 polymer ?
#
loop_
_entity_poly.entity_id
_entity_poly.type
_entity_poly.pdbx_seq_one_letter_code
_entity_poly.pdbx_strand_id
1 'polypeptide(L)'
;ISFNFDILKEKVCEVLEKWNQSEVILDEIADWKRLLLFNLNGKHKFYLSSNGSELRYHDSYEEQADCTIEISSEHALQFFNQELNLFEVFGKNQIKFKGDNSDFLKLTIFFEYFEEDKDLSLLQSEDDWQVGSPEDYGMSTSLLDEAAKKLKIIDINRNSFLVIKNGVLIYETYYAKKSAEKRKWMPYDVASLTKTLAALVIGAAVTQGLFSVKDSIHDWIPYVPKGIVPGSQIIHLLTQTSETDPPGTKFKYNSGEEINTLGTILSNAANMSSKEFARKALCDKIGIGKYSWDRIFKIKKTFP
;
A
#
# COMPACT_ATOMS: atom_id res chain seq x y z
N ILE A 1 30.19 19.66 -22.49
CA ILE A 1 30.89 19.25 -21.27
C ILE A 1 30.75 17.73 -21.19
N SER A 2 31.84 16.97 -21.19
CA SER A 2 31.80 15.52 -21.02
C SER A 2 31.39 15.19 -19.59
N PHE A 3 30.45 14.26 -19.42
CA PHE A 3 30.08 13.76 -18.11
C PHE A 3 31.28 13.05 -17.46
N ASN A 4 31.54 13.32 -16.17
CA ASN A 4 32.65 12.71 -15.45
C ASN A 4 32.19 11.43 -14.74
N PHE A 5 32.58 10.27 -15.27
CA PHE A 5 32.21 8.97 -14.71
C PHE A 5 32.94 8.62 -13.42
N ASP A 6 34.10 9.24 -13.13
CA ASP A 6 34.81 9.01 -11.87
C ASP A 6 34.02 9.56 -10.68
N ILE A 7 33.38 10.73 -10.84
CA ILE A 7 32.49 11.31 -9.82
C ILE A 7 31.28 10.39 -9.57
N LEU A 8 30.70 9.86 -10.64
CA LEU A 8 29.58 8.92 -10.50
C LEU A 8 30.01 7.66 -9.75
N LYS A 9 31.16 7.08 -10.11
CA LYS A 9 31.71 5.91 -9.44
C LYS A 9 31.96 6.14 -7.96
N GLU A 10 32.54 7.28 -7.59
CA GLU A 10 32.75 7.67 -6.19
C GLU A 10 31.42 7.69 -5.44
N LYS A 11 30.38 8.30 -6.02
CA LYS A 11 29.04 8.34 -5.43
C LYS A 11 28.38 6.98 -5.32
N VAL A 12 28.52 6.12 -6.32
CA VAL A 12 28.03 4.74 -6.24
C VAL A 12 28.70 4.01 -5.09
N CYS A 13 30.03 4.09 -4.96
CA CYS A 13 30.77 3.44 -3.89
C CYS A 13 30.39 3.96 -2.50
N GLU A 14 30.24 5.27 -2.31
CA GLU A 14 29.78 5.89 -1.05
C GLU A 14 28.41 5.33 -0.61
N VAL A 15 27.50 5.23 -1.57
CA VAL A 15 26.14 4.69 -1.39
C VAL A 15 26.19 3.20 -1.01
N LEU A 16 27.00 2.40 -1.71
CA LEU A 16 27.18 0.98 -1.40
C LEU A 16 27.82 0.74 -0.04
N GLU A 17 28.73 1.59 0.41
CA GLU A 17 29.34 1.50 1.74
C GLU A 17 28.29 1.71 2.83
N LYS A 18 27.48 2.78 2.74
CA LYS A 18 26.36 3.01 3.65
C LYS A 18 25.35 1.86 3.66
N TRP A 19 25.15 1.25 2.50
CA TRP A 19 24.25 0.11 2.34
C TRP A 19 24.79 -1.15 3.04
N ASN A 20 26.06 -1.50 2.79
CA ASN A 20 26.73 -2.67 3.35
C ASN A 20 26.87 -2.62 4.88
N GLN A 21 26.79 -1.43 5.48
CA GLN A 21 26.82 -1.24 6.93
C GLN A 21 25.43 -1.33 7.59
N SER A 22 24.34 -1.45 6.82
CA SER A 22 22.98 -1.41 7.35
C SER A 22 22.33 -2.80 7.44
N GLU A 23 22.31 -3.37 8.64
CA GLU A 23 21.74 -4.69 8.93
C GLU A 23 20.32 -4.89 8.38
N VAL A 24 19.46 -3.86 8.47
CA VAL A 24 18.07 -3.91 7.98
C VAL A 24 17.99 -4.23 6.48
N ILE A 25 18.89 -3.70 5.66
CA ILE A 25 18.83 -3.93 4.20
C ILE A 25 19.49 -5.24 3.82
N LEU A 26 20.57 -5.61 4.53
CA LEU A 26 21.20 -6.91 4.35
C LEU A 26 20.15 -8.01 4.55
N ASP A 27 19.32 -7.88 5.59
CA ASP A 27 18.18 -8.77 5.84
C ASP A 27 17.15 -8.74 4.69
N GLU A 28 16.80 -7.56 4.17
CA GLU A 28 15.80 -7.43 3.10
C GLU A 28 16.25 -8.01 1.75
N ILE A 29 17.57 -8.07 1.51
CA ILE A 29 18.13 -8.59 0.26
C ILE A 29 18.96 -9.86 0.41
N ALA A 30 18.98 -10.51 1.58
CA ALA A 30 19.90 -11.63 1.86
C ALA A 30 19.88 -12.74 0.78
N ASP A 31 18.73 -12.93 0.14
CA ASP A 31 18.52 -13.90 -0.95
C ASP A 31 18.69 -13.32 -2.38
N TRP A 32 19.00 -12.03 -2.51
CA TRP A 32 19.16 -11.35 -3.80
C TRP A 32 20.58 -11.54 -4.35
N LYS A 33 20.93 -12.71 -4.87
CA LYS A 33 22.25 -13.04 -5.45
C LYS A 33 22.42 -12.62 -6.92
N ARG A 34 21.82 -11.50 -7.31
CA ARG A 34 21.63 -11.11 -8.73
C ARG A 34 22.63 -10.03 -9.18
N LEU A 35 22.73 -9.87 -10.49
CA LEU A 35 23.54 -8.87 -11.19
C LEU A 35 22.63 -7.77 -11.76
N LEU A 36 22.82 -6.54 -11.27
CA LEU A 36 22.08 -5.35 -11.70
C LEU A 36 22.96 -4.48 -12.59
N LEU A 37 22.66 -4.45 -13.88
CA LEU A 37 23.39 -3.65 -14.87
C LEU A 37 22.78 -2.25 -15.02
N PHE A 38 23.61 -1.22 -14.93
CA PHE A 38 23.28 0.16 -15.30
C PHE A 38 23.85 0.45 -16.69
N ASN A 39 22.97 0.76 -17.64
CA ASN A 39 23.32 1.21 -18.98
C ASN A 39 23.02 2.70 -19.10
N LEU A 40 24.08 3.53 -19.13
CA LEU A 40 23.96 4.98 -19.14
C LEU A 40 23.69 5.51 -20.56
N ASN A 41 22.57 5.08 -21.15
CA ASN A 41 22.19 5.32 -22.56
C ASN A 41 23.33 5.02 -23.55
N GLY A 42 24.06 3.92 -23.31
CA GLY A 42 25.18 3.48 -24.13
C GLY A 42 26.49 4.27 -23.95
N LYS A 43 26.51 5.35 -23.16
CA LYS A 43 27.73 6.16 -22.92
C LYS A 43 28.73 5.48 -22.00
N HIS A 44 28.22 4.74 -21.01
CA HIS A 44 28.99 4.00 -20.04
C HIS A 44 28.11 2.90 -19.44
N LYS A 45 28.73 1.83 -18.95
CA LYS A 45 28.02 0.70 -18.35
C LYS A 45 28.82 0.22 -17.14
N PHE A 46 28.11 -0.07 -16.06
CA PHE A 46 28.63 -0.68 -14.86
C PHE A 46 27.57 -1.61 -14.29
N TYR A 47 27.95 -2.55 -13.43
CA TYR A 47 26.97 -3.38 -12.75
C TYR A 47 27.26 -3.49 -11.25
N LEU A 48 26.20 -3.82 -10.52
CA LEU A 48 26.23 -4.17 -9.11
C LEU A 48 26.01 -5.67 -8.96
N SER A 49 26.82 -6.32 -8.14
CA SER A 49 26.63 -7.73 -7.78
C SER A 49 26.39 -7.88 -6.30
N SER A 50 25.48 -8.77 -5.91
CA SER A 50 25.33 -9.18 -4.52
C SER A 50 25.91 -10.57 -4.27
N ASN A 51 26.54 -10.77 -3.12
CA ASN A 51 26.92 -12.10 -2.62
C ASN A 51 25.95 -12.65 -1.56
N GLY A 52 24.83 -11.96 -1.33
CA GLY A 52 23.86 -12.26 -0.26
C GLY A 52 24.12 -11.55 1.07
N SER A 53 25.26 -10.86 1.20
CA SER A 53 25.62 -10.06 2.38
C SER A 53 26.16 -8.68 2.05
N GLU A 54 26.60 -8.46 0.80
CA GLU A 54 27.21 -7.21 0.35
C GLU A 54 26.87 -6.95 -1.10
N LEU A 55 26.71 -5.67 -1.46
CA LEU A 55 26.70 -5.17 -2.82
C LEU A 55 28.07 -4.63 -3.23
N ARG A 56 28.48 -4.95 -4.45
CA ARG A 56 29.78 -4.56 -5.02
C ARG A 56 29.62 -3.90 -6.38
N TYR A 57 30.36 -2.81 -6.58
CA TYR A 57 30.45 -2.10 -7.85
C TYR A 57 31.47 -2.75 -8.78
N HIS A 58 31.12 -2.88 -10.05
CA HIS A 58 32.01 -3.37 -11.11
C HIS A 58 31.97 -2.44 -12.31
N ASP A 59 33.15 -1.91 -12.65
CA ASP A 59 33.37 -0.98 -13.75
C ASP A 59 33.54 -1.71 -15.08
N SER A 60 32.56 -2.53 -15.44
CA SER A 60 32.62 -3.36 -16.63
C SER A 60 31.22 -3.67 -17.15
N TYR A 61 31.18 -4.30 -18.32
CA TYR A 61 29.95 -4.75 -18.94
C TYR A 61 29.73 -6.24 -18.66
N GLU A 62 28.51 -6.58 -18.28
CA GLU A 62 28.06 -7.96 -18.12
C GLU A 62 26.90 -8.23 -19.10
N GLU A 63 27.03 -9.27 -19.91
CA GLU A 63 26.01 -9.66 -20.89
C GLU A 63 24.85 -10.40 -20.24
N GLN A 64 25.11 -11.14 -19.16
CA GLN A 64 24.13 -11.96 -18.46
C GLN A 64 23.63 -11.29 -17.18
N ALA A 65 23.25 -10.02 -17.28
CA ALA A 65 22.63 -9.32 -16.18
C ALA A 65 21.20 -9.85 -15.94
N ASP A 66 20.88 -10.11 -14.67
CA ASP A 66 19.52 -10.51 -14.28
C ASP A 66 18.55 -9.34 -14.47
N CYS A 67 19.03 -8.13 -14.19
CA CYS A 67 18.24 -6.90 -14.27
C CYS A 67 19.04 -5.82 -14.99
N THR A 68 18.40 -5.02 -15.83
CA THR A 68 19.03 -3.89 -16.53
C THR A 68 18.23 -2.60 -16.32
N ILE A 69 18.94 -1.53 -16.02
CA ILE A 69 18.41 -0.17 -15.90
C ILE A 69 19.03 0.67 -17.02
N GLU A 70 18.18 1.20 -17.89
CA GLU A 70 18.57 2.19 -18.88
C GLU A 70 18.21 3.57 -18.34
N ILE A 71 19.21 4.43 -18.14
CA ILE A 71 19.08 5.74 -17.49
C ILE A 71 20.11 6.72 -18.08
N SER A 72 19.87 8.04 -18.05
CA SER A 72 20.91 9.00 -18.46
C SER A 72 22.01 9.12 -17.40
N SER A 73 23.22 9.53 -17.80
CA SER A 73 24.33 9.74 -16.86
C SER A 73 23.97 10.77 -15.78
N GLU A 74 23.24 11.82 -16.14
CA GLU A 74 22.78 12.89 -15.24
C GLU A 74 21.78 12.35 -14.21
N HIS A 75 20.77 11.60 -14.64
CA HIS A 75 19.81 11.00 -13.71
C HIS A 75 20.45 9.92 -12.84
N ALA A 76 21.43 9.16 -13.36
CA ALA A 76 22.20 8.23 -12.53
C ALA A 76 22.97 8.96 -11.43
N LEU A 77 23.61 10.10 -11.75
CA LEU A 77 24.28 10.92 -10.73
C LEU A 77 23.31 11.48 -9.70
N GLN A 78 22.19 12.05 -10.14
CA GLN A 78 21.12 12.51 -9.24
C GLN A 78 20.60 11.38 -8.36
N PHE A 79 20.46 10.17 -8.92
CA PHE A 79 20.03 8.99 -8.18
C PHE A 79 21.01 8.65 -7.06
N PHE A 80 22.30 8.49 -7.36
CA PHE A 80 23.32 8.17 -6.35
C PHE A 80 23.63 9.36 -5.42
N ASN A 81 23.22 10.58 -5.77
CA ASN A 81 23.22 11.75 -4.87
C ASN A 81 21.97 11.88 -4.00
N GLN A 82 20.98 10.98 -4.14
CA GLN A 82 19.70 11.06 -3.42
C GLN A 82 18.87 12.30 -3.79
N GLU A 83 19.07 12.83 -4.99
CA GLU A 83 18.39 14.03 -5.52
C GLU A 83 17.30 13.66 -6.54
N LEU A 84 17.16 12.38 -6.89
CA LEU A 84 16.25 11.91 -7.91
C LEU A 84 14.90 11.49 -7.32
N ASN A 85 13.81 12.16 -7.72
CA ASN A 85 12.46 11.67 -7.46
C ASN A 85 12.11 10.54 -8.44
N LEU A 86 12.14 9.30 -7.97
CA LEU A 86 11.93 8.14 -8.84
C LEU A 86 10.52 8.07 -9.42
N PHE A 87 9.51 8.49 -8.68
CA PHE A 87 8.12 8.51 -9.18
C PHE A 87 7.98 9.45 -10.38
N GLU A 88 8.63 10.61 -10.35
CA GLU A 88 8.61 11.56 -11.45
C GLU A 88 9.31 11.00 -12.69
N VAL A 89 10.45 10.34 -12.50
CA VAL A 89 11.31 9.87 -13.58
C VAL A 89 10.75 8.62 -14.25
N PHE A 90 10.17 7.70 -13.46
CA PHE A 90 9.39 6.58 -13.99
C PHE A 90 8.13 7.06 -14.70
N GLY A 91 7.42 8.05 -14.15
CA GLY A 91 6.22 8.63 -14.77
C GLY A 91 6.49 9.31 -16.12
N LYS A 92 7.72 9.77 -16.36
CA LYS A 92 8.16 10.42 -17.61
C LYS A 92 8.89 9.48 -18.57
N ASN A 93 8.94 8.17 -18.30
CA ASN A 93 9.69 7.17 -19.11
C ASN A 93 11.18 7.53 -19.30
N GLN A 94 11.79 8.21 -18.32
CA GLN A 94 13.20 8.61 -18.37
C GLN A 94 14.14 7.51 -17.88
N ILE A 95 13.61 6.51 -17.17
CA ILE A 95 14.27 5.26 -16.82
C ILE A 95 13.50 4.11 -17.48
N LYS A 96 14.22 3.17 -18.07
CA LYS A 96 13.64 1.87 -18.49
C LYS A 96 14.23 0.76 -17.64
N PHE A 97 13.36 -0.14 -17.20
CA PHE A 97 13.75 -1.30 -16.43
C PHE A 97 13.46 -2.58 -17.23
N LYS A 98 14.42 -3.51 -17.24
CA LYS A 98 14.27 -4.86 -17.79
C LYS A 98 14.63 -5.87 -16.72
N GLY A 99 13.65 -6.67 -16.31
CA GLY A 99 13.75 -7.69 -15.25
C GLY A 99 12.35 -8.22 -14.95
N ASP A 100 12.21 -9.13 -13.98
CA ASP A 100 10.90 -9.57 -13.53
C ASP A 100 10.28 -8.61 -12.47
N ASN A 101 9.05 -8.90 -12.02
CA ASN A 101 8.37 -8.06 -11.02
C ASN A 101 9.06 -8.08 -9.65
N SER A 102 9.68 -9.21 -9.27
CA SER A 102 10.44 -9.33 -8.03
C SER A 102 11.70 -8.48 -8.10
N ASP A 103 12.38 -8.48 -9.25
CA ASP A 103 13.55 -7.68 -9.50
C ASP A 103 13.26 -6.18 -9.45
N PHE A 104 12.17 -5.74 -10.09
CA PHE A 104 11.74 -4.34 -10.05
C PHE A 104 11.49 -3.89 -8.61
N LEU A 105 10.92 -4.75 -7.77
CA LEU A 105 10.55 -4.42 -6.41
C LEU A 105 11.74 -4.43 -5.44
N LYS A 106 12.70 -5.33 -5.63
CA LYS A 106 13.99 -5.27 -4.92
C LYS A 106 14.77 -4.02 -5.32
N LEU A 107 14.69 -3.65 -6.59
CA LEU A 107 15.25 -2.40 -7.07
C LEU A 107 14.55 -1.19 -6.44
N THR A 108 13.22 -1.19 -6.29
CA THR A 108 12.54 -0.10 -5.57
C THR A 108 12.93 -0.04 -4.10
N ILE A 109 13.19 -1.17 -3.44
CA ILE A 109 13.72 -1.18 -2.06
C ILE A 109 15.12 -0.57 -2.01
N PHE A 110 16.01 -1.00 -2.92
CA PHE A 110 17.36 -0.44 -3.07
C PHE A 110 17.28 1.08 -3.27
N PHE A 111 16.37 1.52 -4.12
CA PHE A 111 16.10 2.91 -4.42
C PHE A 111 15.51 3.71 -3.24
N GLU A 112 14.47 3.18 -2.59
CA GLU A 112 13.77 3.81 -1.46
C GLU A 112 14.66 3.88 -0.21
N TYR A 113 15.67 3.01 -0.08
CA TYR A 113 16.63 3.07 1.03
C TYR A 113 17.47 4.36 1.03
N PHE A 114 17.81 4.87 -0.16
CA PHE A 114 18.67 6.04 -0.34
C PHE A 114 17.89 7.35 -0.41
N GLU A 115 16.57 7.34 -0.40
CA GLU A 115 15.82 8.55 -0.05
C GLU A 115 15.95 8.74 1.47
N GLU A 116 17.03 9.40 1.93
CA GLU A 116 17.12 9.84 3.33
C GLU A 116 15.92 10.74 3.65
N ASP A 117 15.01 10.27 4.51
CA ASP A 117 14.27 11.20 5.36
C ASP A 117 15.28 11.73 6.37
N LYS A 118 15.82 12.93 6.08
CA LYS A 118 16.68 13.69 7.01
C LYS A 118 15.96 14.10 8.31
N ASP A 119 14.72 13.68 8.48
CA ASP A 119 13.89 14.06 9.62
C ASP A 119 13.21 12.84 10.23
N LEU A 120 13.95 12.14 11.10
CA LEU A 120 13.46 11.03 11.93
C LEU A 120 12.34 11.47 12.91
N SER A 121 12.09 12.77 13.08
CA SER A 121 10.99 13.29 13.89
C SER A 121 9.61 12.96 13.31
N LEU A 122 9.53 12.51 12.05
CA LEU A 122 8.31 12.17 11.32
C LEU A 122 7.89 10.68 11.47
N LEU A 123 8.58 9.91 12.32
CA LEU A 123 8.28 8.50 12.61
C LEU A 123 7.17 8.31 13.66
N GLN A 124 6.63 9.39 14.23
CA GLN A 124 5.48 9.34 15.12
C GLN A 124 4.34 10.10 14.46
N SER A 125 3.17 9.47 14.31
CA SER A 125 2.02 10.21 13.81
C SER A 125 1.55 11.20 14.89
N GLU A 126 1.31 12.45 14.50
CA GLU A 126 0.50 13.39 15.29
C GLU A 126 -1.00 13.01 15.26
N ASP A 127 -1.34 11.72 15.20
CA ASP A 127 -2.74 11.29 15.34
C ASP A 127 -3.09 11.19 16.84
N ASP A 128 -4.39 11.25 17.17
CA ASP A 128 -4.93 11.20 18.53
C ASP A 128 -4.68 9.86 19.28
N TRP A 129 -3.86 8.97 18.75
CA TRP A 129 -3.60 7.66 19.35
C TRP A 129 -2.61 7.79 20.50
N GLN A 130 -2.96 7.17 21.63
CA GLN A 130 -1.98 6.91 22.67
C GLN A 130 -0.96 5.91 22.14
N VAL A 131 0.33 6.20 22.32
CA VAL A 131 1.44 5.35 21.91
C VAL A 131 2.10 4.77 23.16
N GLY A 132 2.47 3.48 23.10
CA GLY A 132 3.17 2.79 24.19
C GLY A 132 4.17 1.78 23.65
N SER A 133 5.04 1.25 24.52
CA SER A 133 5.93 0.16 24.14
C SER A 133 5.18 -1.18 24.11
N PRO A 134 5.57 -2.16 23.28
CA PRO A 134 5.02 -3.51 23.36
C PRO A 134 5.13 -4.12 24.78
N GLU A 135 6.23 -3.87 25.46
CA GLU A 135 6.56 -4.45 26.77
C GLU A 135 5.57 -4.01 27.86
N ASP A 136 5.17 -2.73 27.87
CA ASP A 136 4.17 -2.19 28.81
C ASP A 136 2.82 -2.91 28.72
N TYR A 137 2.55 -3.55 27.58
CA TYR A 137 1.31 -4.27 27.29
C TYR A 137 1.52 -5.79 27.19
N GLY A 138 2.63 -6.31 27.73
CA GLY A 138 2.92 -7.74 27.78
C GLY A 138 3.12 -8.37 26.40
N MET A 139 3.70 -7.62 25.47
CA MET A 139 4.13 -8.10 24.16
C MET A 139 5.66 -7.92 24.03
N SER A 140 6.28 -8.67 23.12
CA SER A 140 7.73 -8.62 22.89
C SER A 140 8.02 -7.87 21.60
N THR A 141 8.80 -6.78 21.68
CA THR A 141 9.25 -6.03 20.49
C THR A 141 9.95 -6.94 19.50
N SER A 142 10.88 -7.80 19.96
CA SER A 142 11.63 -8.70 19.07
C SER A 142 10.74 -9.68 18.31
N LEU A 143 9.65 -10.18 18.92
CA LEU A 143 8.70 -11.06 18.22
C LEU A 143 7.84 -10.29 17.21
N LEU A 144 7.49 -9.03 17.51
CA LEU A 144 6.77 -8.16 16.59
C LEU A 144 7.64 -7.76 15.38
N ASP A 145 8.92 -7.51 15.60
CA ASP A 145 9.90 -7.28 14.53
C ASP A 145 10.07 -8.52 13.64
N GLU A 146 10.18 -9.71 14.23
CA GLU A 146 10.23 -10.95 13.46
C GLU A 146 8.95 -11.15 12.63
N ALA A 147 7.79 -10.88 13.22
CA ALA A 147 6.50 -10.94 12.51
C ALA A 147 6.46 -9.92 11.36
N ALA A 148 6.90 -8.68 11.59
CA ALA A 148 6.99 -7.66 10.58
C ALA A 148 7.87 -8.08 9.39
N LYS A 149 9.05 -8.65 9.67
CA LYS A 149 9.95 -9.18 8.63
C LYS A 149 9.26 -10.28 7.81
N LYS A 150 8.65 -11.26 8.48
CA LYS A 150 7.93 -12.36 7.81
C LYS A 150 6.75 -11.87 6.97
N LEU A 151 5.95 -10.93 7.47
CA LEU A 151 4.81 -10.36 6.75
C LEU A 151 5.22 -9.63 5.48
N LYS A 152 6.39 -8.99 5.48
CA LYS A 152 6.97 -8.34 4.30
C LYS A 152 7.46 -9.34 3.27
N ILE A 153 8.08 -10.44 3.71
CA ILE A 153 8.53 -11.52 2.81
C ILE A 153 7.33 -12.19 2.11
N ILE A 154 6.22 -12.40 2.82
CA ILE A 154 5.00 -13.02 2.26
C ILE A 154 4.39 -12.16 1.15
N ASP A 155 4.30 -10.85 1.38
CA ASP A 155 3.85 -9.90 0.37
C ASP A 155 4.72 -8.65 0.42
N ILE A 156 5.62 -8.60 -0.55
CA ILE A 156 6.57 -7.53 -0.71
C ILE A 156 5.89 -6.20 -1.11
N ASN A 157 4.61 -6.21 -1.51
CA ASN A 157 3.79 -5.00 -1.69
C ASN A 157 3.16 -4.48 -0.39
N ARG A 158 3.39 -5.16 0.75
CA ARG A 158 2.89 -4.71 2.03
C ARG A 158 3.45 -3.34 2.39
N ASN A 159 2.54 -2.46 2.80
CA ASN A 159 2.83 -1.05 3.08
C ASN A 159 3.17 -0.80 4.54
N SER A 160 2.45 -1.44 5.46
CA SER A 160 2.62 -1.28 6.89
C SER A 160 2.12 -2.49 7.68
N PHE A 161 2.52 -2.55 8.95
CA PHE A 161 1.98 -3.45 9.96
C PHE A 161 1.87 -2.70 11.29
N LEU A 162 0.68 -2.70 11.88
CA LEU A 162 0.36 -1.99 13.11
C LEU A 162 -0.32 -2.93 14.11
N VAL A 163 -0.06 -2.74 15.40
CA VAL A 163 -0.69 -3.48 16.50
C VAL A 163 -1.22 -2.51 17.54
N ILE A 164 -2.52 -2.60 17.80
CA ILE A 164 -3.22 -1.84 18.83
C ILE A 164 -3.66 -2.81 19.93
N LYS A 165 -3.36 -2.49 21.18
CA LYS A 165 -3.78 -3.27 22.36
C LYS A 165 -4.31 -2.33 23.43
N ASN A 166 -5.51 -2.62 23.94
CA ASN A 166 -6.19 -1.81 24.95
C ASN A 166 -6.34 -0.32 24.57
N GLY A 167 -6.56 -0.03 23.29
CA GLY A 167 -6.69 1.34 22.77
C GLY A 167 -5.38 2.08 22.56
N VAL A 168 -4.23 1.43 22.78
CA VAL A 168 -2.90 2.01 22.61
C VAL A 168 -2.22 1.39 21.40
N LEU A 169 -1.66 2.23 20.54
CA LEU A 169 -0.79 1.82 19.45
C LEU A 169 0.56 1.42 20.07
N ILE A 170 0.81 0.11 20.14
CA ILE A 170 1.99 -0.42 20.81
C ILE A 170 3.11 -0.81 19.85
N TYR A 171 2.80 -0.93 18.56
CA TYR A 171 3.78 -1.25 17.53
C TYR A 171 3.29 -0.76 16.18
N GLU A 172 4.19 -0.15 15.42
CA GLU A 172 3.98 0.14 14.02
C GLU A 172 5.28 0.03 13.25
N THR A 173 5.18 -0.43 12.03
CA THR A 173 6.28 -0.41 11.07
C THR A 173 5.73 -0.10 9.69
N TYR A 174 6.49 0.70 8.97
CA TYR A 174 6.18 1.11 7.61
C TYR A 174 7.32 0.65 6.72
N TYR A 175 6.99 -0.20 5.75
CA TYR A 175 8.01 -0.77 4.88
C TYR A 175 8.44 0.27 3.84
N ALA A 176 9.65 0.07 3.30
CA ALA A 176 10.30 0.95 2.32
C ALA A 176 10.63 2.35 2.84
N LYS A 177 10.98 2.48 4.12
CA LYS A 177 11.35 3.75 4.80
C LYS A 177 10.36 4.92 4.57
N LYS A 178 9.11 4.64 4.21
CA LYS A 178 8.08 5.68 4.14
C LYS A 178 7.62 5.92 5.57
N SER A 179 7.96 7.08 6.12
CA SER A 179 7.47 7.52 7.42
C SER A 179 5.94 7.48 7.49
N ALA A 180 5.39 7.42 8.71
CA ALA A 180 3.96 7.57 8.96
C ALA A 180 3.42 8.81 8.22
N GLU A 181 4.19 9.91 8.22
CA GLU A 181 3.87 11.14 7.51
C GLU A 181 3.77 10.98 5.99
N LYS A 182 4.73 10.31 5.34
CA LYS A 182 4.61 10.02 3.89
C LYS A 182 3.39 9.15 3.58
N ARG A 183 3.08 8.20 4.46
CA ARG A 183 1.93 7.28 4.30
C ARG A 183 0.59 7.99 4.52
N LYS A 184 0.53 9.00 5.40
CA LYS A 184 -0.67 9.83 5.71
C LYS A 184 -1.26 10.55 4.50
N TRP A 185 -0.45 10.79 3.47
CA TRP A 185 -0.86 11.49 2.24
C TRP A 185 -1.10 10.56 1.05
N MET A 186 -0.82 9.26 1.19
CA MET A 186 -0.96 8.31 0.09
C MET A 186 -2.31 7.57 0.18
N PRO A 187 -3.24 7.77 -0.76
CA PRO A 187 -4.49 7.02 -0.76
C PRO A 187 -4.25 5.56 -1.16
N TYR A 188 -4.90 4.63 -0.46
CA TYR A 188 -4.92 3.22 -0.80
C TYR A 188 -6.29 2.80 -1.31
N ASP A 189 -6.31 1.95 -2.33
CA ASP A 189 -7.52 1.20 -2.65
C ASP A 189 -7.71 0.10 -1.59
N VAL A 190 -8.68 0.33 -0.70
CA VAL A 190 -9.01 -0.58 0.40
C VAL A 190 -10.00 -1.68 -0.01
N ALA A 191 -10.48 -1.64 -1.26
CA ALA A 191 -11.39 -2.61 -1.86
C ALA A 191 -12.49 -3.08 -0.90
N SER A 192 -12.46 -4.35 -0.48
CA SER A 192 -13.53 -4.97 0.29
C SER A 192 -13.61 -4.54 1.75
N LEU A 193 -12.61 -3.82 2.30
CA LEU A 193 -12.73 -3.15 3.60
C LEU A 193 -13.91 -2.15 3.62
N THR A 194 -14.29 -1.63 2.45
CA THR A 194 -15.47 -0.77 2.28
C THR A 194 -16.76 -1.44 2.80
N LYS A 195 -16.88 -2.78 2.74
CA LYS A 195 -18.07 -3.49 3.25
C LYS A 195 -18.18 -3.44 4.77
N THR A 196 -17.04 -3.45 5.48
CA THR A 196 -17.00 -3.25 6.94
C THR A 196 -17.48 -1.84 7.30
N LEU A 197 -17.00 -0.82 6.58
CA LEU A 197 -17.48 0.55 6.75
C LEU A 197 -18.98 0.66 6.45
N ALA A 198 -19.45 0.05 5.35
CA ALA A 198 -20.86 0.03 5.01
C ALA A 198 -21.70 -0.62 6.12
N ALA A 199 -21.28 -1.75 6.69
CA ALA A 199 -21.99 -2.41 7.79
C ALA A 199 -22.08 -1.52 9.04
N LEU A 200 -20.99 -0.80 9.40
CA LEU A 200 -20.99 0.15 10.51
C LEU A 200 -21.97 1.31 10.26
N VAL A 201 -21.97 1.87 9.04
CA VAL A 201 -22.88 2.96 8.65
C VAL A 201 -24.35 2.50 8.67
N ILE A 202 -24.63 1.29 8.19
CA ILE A 202 -25.97 0.68 8.27
C ILE A 202 -26.39 0.46 9.73
N GLY A 203 -25.48 -0.02 10.58
CA GLY A 203 -25.74 -0.15 12.02
C GLY A 203 -26.08 1.20 12.68
N ALA A 204 -25.41 2.28 12.29
CA ALA A 204 -25.74 3.63 12.76
C ALA A 204 -27.13 4.10 12.31
N ALA A 205 -27.55 3.76 11.09
CA ALA A 205 -28.89 4.06 10.58
C ALA A 205 -29.99 3.27 11.32
N VAL A 206 -29.76 1.98 11.57
CA VAL A 206 -30.67 1.12 12.36
C VAL A 206 -30.79 1.64 13.79
N THR A 207 -29.69 2.05 14.40
CA THR A 207 -29.67 2.62 15.77
C THR A 207 -30.48 3.92 15.86
N GLN A 208 -30.49 4.72 14.78
CA GLN A 208 -31.30 5.94 14.68
C GLN A 208 -32.78 5.65 14.37
N GLY A 209 -33.17 4.39 14.19
CA GLY A 209 -34.54 4.00 13.88
C GLY A 209 -34.98 4.30 12.44
N LEU A 210 -34.03 4.51 11.52
CA LEU A 210 -34.37 4.79 10.12
C LEU A 210 -35.00 3.59 9.40
N PHE A 211 -34.54 2.38 9.75
CA PHE A 211 -35.08 1.11 9.27
C PHE A 211 -34.60 -0.04 10.18
N SER A 212 -35.18 -1.22 10.02
CA SER A 212 -34.77 -2.44 10.72
C SER A 212 -34.07 -3.40 9.76
N VAL A 213 -33.09 -4.16 10.25
CA VAL A 213 -32.41 -5.20 9.45
C VAL A 213 -33.36 -6.32 8.99
N LYS A 214 -34.55 -6.42 9.60
CA LYS A 214 -35.61 -7.36 9.22
C LYS A 214 -36.57 -6.80 8.17
N ASP A 215 -36.40 -5.56 7.75
CA ASP A 215 -37.26 -4.98 6.72
C ASP A 215 -37.00 -5.69 5.39
N SER A 216 -38.05 -5.84 4.60
CA SER A 216 -37.93 -6.36 3.24
C SER A 216 -37.14 -5.38 2.40
N ILE A 217 -36.23 -5.87 1.56
CA ILE A 217 -35.48 -5.02 0.63
C ILE A 217 -36.46 -4.26 -0.30
N HIS A 218 -37.58 -4.88 -0.68
CA HIS A 218 -38.59 -4.29 -1.55
C HIS A 218 -39.32 -3.09 -0.95
N ASP A 219 -39.34 -2.95 0.38
CA ASP A 219 -39.99 -1.80 1.03
C ASP A 219 -39.19 -0.51 0.81
N TRP A 220 -37.90 -0.64 0.50
CA TRP A 220 -36.96 0.47 0.42
C TRP A 220 -36.54 0.83 -1.00
N ILE A 221 -36.62 -0.10 -1.96
CA ILE A 221 -36.22 0.15 -3.35
C ILE A 221 -37.24 -0.44 -4.33
N PRO A 222 -37.60 0.29 -5.39
CA PRO A 222 -38.55 -0.19 -6.39
C PRO A 222 -37.94 -1.22 -7.35
N TYR A 223 -36.62 -1.20 -7.55
CA TYR A 223 -35.91 -2.12 -8.42
C TYR A 223 -34.84 -2.87 -7.63
N VAL A 224 -35.12 -4.15 -7.36
CA VAL A 224 -34.20 -5.06 -6.69
C VAL A 224 -33.35 -5.76 -7.76
N PRO A 225 -32.00 -5.77 -7.64
CA PRO A 225 -31.13 -6.54 -8.52
C PRO A 225 -31.56 -8.01 -8.65
N LYS A 226 -31.48 -8.55 -9.87
CA LYS A 226 -31.96 -9.92 -10.19
C LYS A 226 -31.29 -11.02 -9.37
N GLY A 227 -30.07 -10.80 -8.87
CA GLY A 227 -29.37 -11.76 -8.02
C GLY A 227 -30.00 -11.92 -6.64
N ILE A 228 -30.70 -10.90 -6.12
CA ILE A 228 -31.38 -10.95 -4.83
C ILE A 228 -32.70 -11.70 -5.00
N VAL A 229 -32.87 -12.79 -4.25
CA VAL A 229 -34.07 -13.60 -4.32
C VAL A 229 -35.25 -12.94 -3.56
N PRO A 230 -36.49 -13.18 -3.99
CA PRO A 230 -37.68 -12.68 -3.30
C PRO A 230 -37.72 -13.08 -1.82
N GLY A 231 -38.29 -12.21 -0.98
CA GLY A 231 -38.34 -12.41 0.48
C GLY A 231 -37.04 -12.09 1.21
N SER A 232 -36.01 -11.61 0.51
CA SER A 232 -34.78 -11.16 1.14
C SER A 232 -34.97 -9.88 1.97
N GLN A 233 -34.42 -9.91 3.19
CA GLN A 233 -34.38 -8.80 4.13
C GLN A 233 -33.00 -8.12 4.10
N ILE A 234 -32.90 -6.93 4.67
CA ILE A 234 -31.64 -6.17 4.76
C ILE A 234 -30.53 -6.99 5.43
N ILE A 235 -30.86 -7.81 6.44
CA ILE A 235 -29.89 -8.68 7.11
C ILE A 235 -29.23 -9.65 6.12
N HIS A 236 -29.94 -10.14 5.11
CA HIS A 236 -29.39 -11.05 4.11
C HIS A 236 -28.38 -10.38 3.18
N LEU A 237 -28.47 -9.06 2.96
CA LEU A 237 -27.42 -8.30 2.28
C LEU A 237 -26.17 -8.19 3.16
N LEU A 238 -26.35 -7.86 4.45
CA LEU A 238 -25.26 -7.72 5.42
C LEU A 238 -24.51 -9.03 5.65
N THR A 239 -25.23 -10.17 5.61
CA THR A 239 -24.64 -11.50 5.76
C THR A 239 -24.29 -12.18 4.43
N GLN A 240 -24.55 -11.51 3.29
CA GLN A 240 -24.33 -12.04 1.94
C GLN A 240 -24.99 -13.41 1.69
N THR A 241 -26.26 -13.49 2.05
CA THR A 241 -27.13 -14.67 1.91
C THR A 241 -28.43 -14.31 1.18
N SER A 242 -28.49 -13.17 0.50
CA SER A 242 -29.67 -12.68 -0.22
C SER A 242 -29.83 -13.31 -1.61
N GLU A 243 -28.81 -14.02 -2.09
CA GLU A 243 -28.77 -14.61 -3.44
C GLU A 243 -29.02 -16.12 -3.46
N THR A 244 -29.65 -16.63 -2.40
CA THR A 244 -29.95 -18.05 -2.23
C THR A 244 -31.41 -18.21 -1.96
N ASP A 245 -32.04 -19.23 -2.54
CA ASP A 245 -33.45 -19.52 -2.31
C ASP A 245 -33.59 -20.81 -1.49
N PRO A 246 -34.17 -20.77 -0.27
CA PRO A 246 -34.63 -19.58 0.46
C PRO A 246 -33.51 -18.61 0.90
N PRO A 247 -33.82 -17.31 1.12
CA PRO A 247 -32.87 -16.34 1.66
C PRO A 247 -32.26 -16.81 2.98
N GLY A 248 -30.98 -16.51 3.22
CA GLY A 248 -30.31 -16.87 4.47
C GLY A 248 -29.70 -18.27 4.51
N THR A 249 -29.93 -19.11 3.49
CA THR A 249 -29.57 -20.53 3.56
C THR A 249 -28.10 -20.83 3.23
N LYS A 250 -27.47 -20.05 2.34
CA LYS A 250 -26.04 -20.21 2.03
C LYS A 250 -25.36 -18.85 1.87
N PHE A 251 -24.11 -18.79 2.30
CA PHE A 251 -23.24 -17.64 2.06
C PHE A 251 -22.78 -17.64 0.60
N LYS A 252 -22.88 -16.47 -0.05
CA LYS A 252 -22.34 -16.24 -1.39
C LYS A 252 -21.65 -14.88 -1.41
N TYR A 253 -20.32 -14.88 -1.50
CA TYR A 253 -19.56 -13.64 -1.50
C TYR A 253 -19.87 -12.79 -2.75
N ASN A 254 -20.25 -11.53 -2.54
CA ASN A 254 -20.67 -10.61 -3.60
C ASN A 254 -19.89 -9.28 -3.53
N SER A 255 -19.59 -8.70 -4.69
CA SER A 255 -19.04 -7.33 -4.83
C SER A 255 -19.69 -6.54 -5.98
N GLY A 256 -20.85 -7.00 -6.46
CA GLY A 256 -21.65 -6.45 -7.54
C GLY A 256 -22.81 -5.57 -7.06
N GLU A 257 -23.85 -5.48 -7.88
CA GLU A 257 -24.99 -4.59 -7.65
C GLU A 257 -25.81 -4.98 -6.42
N GLU A 258 -25.84 -6.27 -6.07
CA GLU A 258 -26.60 -6.79 -4.94
C GLU A 258 -26.12 -6.16 -3.63
N ILE A 259 -24.82 -6.22 -3.32
CA ILE A 259 -24.30 -5.64 -2.07
C ILE A 259 -24.38 -4.10 -2.05
N ASN A 260 -24.26 -3.46 -3.23
CA ASN A 260 -24.35 -2.00 -3.36
C ASN A 260 -25.77 -1.47 -3.11
N THR A 261 -26.77 -2.37 -3.09
CA THR A 261 -28.16 -2.05 -2.72
C THR A 261 -28.27 -1.45 -1.32
N LEU A 262 -27.38 -1.81 -0.39
CA LEU A 262 -27.34 -1.20 0.96
C LEU A 262 -27.17 0.32 0.90
N GLY A 263 -26.38 0.83 -0.03
CA GLY A 263 -26.19 2.28 -0.22
C GLY A 263 -27.46 2.98 -0.70
N THR A 264 -28.24 2.33 -1.57
CA THR A 264 -29.51 2.86 -2.08
C THR A 264 -30.58 2.87 -0.98
N ILE A 265 -30.72 1.77 -0.23
CA ILE A 265 -31.64 1.67 0.91
C ILE A 265 -31.36 2.79 1.91
N LEU A 266 -30.08 2.94 2.29
CA LEU A 266 -29.65 3.98 3.20
C LEU A 266 -29.98 5.39 2.68
N SER A 267 -29.76 5.63 1.39
CA SER A 267 -30.00 6.94 0.80
C SER A 267 -31.48 7.30 0.82
N ASN A 268 -32.35 6.33 0.52
CA ASN A 268 -33.80 6.51 0.55
C ASN A 268 -34.30 6.74 1.97
N ALA A 269 -33.82 5.96 2.95
CA ALA A 269 -34.24 6.10 4.34
C ALA A 269 -33.77 7.41 4.99
N ALA A 270 -32.56 7.86 4.67
CA ALA A 270 -31.98 9.08 5.23
C ALA A 270 -32.33 10.35 4.46
N ASN A 271 -32.97 10.25 3.30
CA ASN A 271 -33.23 11.35 2.37
C ASN A 271 -31.96 12.19 2.07
N MET A 272 -30.82 11.53 1.92
CA MET A 272 -29.53 12.12 1.55
C MET A 272 -28.65 11.05 0.91
N SER A 273 -27.52 11.42 0.30
CA SER A 273 -26.60 10.41 -0.24
C SER A 273 -26.01 9.56 0.88
N SER A 274 -25.77 8.28 0.60
CA SER A 274 -25.04 7.38 1.51
C SER A 274 -23.67 7.95 1.93
N LYS A 275 -23.04 8.78 1.07
CA LYS A 275 -21.78 9.50 1.35
C LYS A 275 -21.93 10.51 2.46
N GLU A 276 -22.95 11.35 2.33
CA GLU A 276 -23.20 12.39 3.30
C GLU A 276 -23.68 11.81 4.62
N PHE A 277 -24.48 10.74 4.57
CA PHE A 277 -24.87 10.01 5.78
C PHE A 277 -23.65 9.36 6.46
N ALA A 278 -22.81 8.62 5.73
CA ALA A 278 -21.61 7.98 6.28
C ALA A 278 -20.65 9.00 6.92
N ARG A 279 -20.48 10.16 6.28
CA ARG A 279 -19.68 11.27 6.82
C ARG A 279 -20.17 11.70 8.21
N LYS A 280 -21.44 12.06 8.32
CA LYS A 280 -22.07 12.58 9.56
C LYS A 280 -22.23 11.52 10.65
N ALA A 281 -22.63 10.31 10.26
CA ALA A 281 -22.99 9.26 11.20
C ALA A 281 -21.77 8.51 11.73
N LEU A 282 -20.68 8.44 10.95
CA LEU A 282 -19.48 7.67 11.27
C LEU A 282 -18.20 8.48 11.08
N CYS A 283 -17.81 8.83 9.86
CA CYS A 283 -16.44 9.27 9.55
C CYS A 283 -15.98 10.47 10.39
N ASP A 284 -16.79 11.53 10.47
CA ASP A 284 -16.44 12.73 11.25
C ASP A 284 -16.28 12.42 12.74
N LYS A 285 -17.06 11.45 13.26
CA LYS A 285 -17.04 11.08 14.68
C LYS A 285 -15.82 10.28 15.09
N ILE A 286 -15.21 9.57 14.14
CA ILE A 286 -14.03 8.73 14.38
C ILE A 286 -12.78 9.27 13.67
N GLY A 287 -12.80 10.54 13.27
CA GLY A 287 -11.63 11.22 12.69
C GLY A 287 -11.22 10.78 11.28
N ILE A 288 -12.08 10.05 10.55
CA ILE A 288 -11.78 9.66 9.16
C ILE A 288 -12.04 10.86 8.24
N GLY A 289 -11.01 11.70 8.03
CA GLY A 289 -11.12 12.92 7.22
C GLY A 289 -10.66 12.79 5.76
N LYS A 290 -9.81 11.81 5.43
CA LYS A 290 -9.18 11.67 4.09
C LYS A 290 -9.63 10.38 3.40
N TYR A 291 -10.71 10.46 2.63
CA TYR A 291 -11.20 9.33 1.82
C TYR A 291 -11.91 9.81 0.56
N SER A 292 -11.91 8.96 -0.47
CA SER A 292 -12.71 9.14 -1.67
C SER A 292 -13.46 7.86 -2.01
N TRP A 293 -14.66 8.01 -2.59
CA TRP A 293 -15.46 6.90 -3.14
C TRP A 293 -15.43 6.88 -4.66
N ASP A 294 -14.85 7.91 -5.27
CA ASP A 294 -14.56 7.88 -6.68
C ASP A 294 -13.48 6.83 -6.91
N ARG A 295 -13.58 6.06 -8.00
CA ARG A 295 -12.47 5.20 -8.39
C ARG A 295 -11.24 6.09 -8.50
N ILE A 296 -10.20 5.79 -7.74
CA ILE A 296 -8.86 6.27 -8.05
C ILE A 296 -8.66 5.83 -9.50
N PHE A 297 -8.70 6.77 -10.45
CA PHE A 297 -8.54 6.43 -11.85
C PHE A 297 -7.25 5.63 -11.93
N LYS A 298 -7.36 4.35 -12.29
CA LYS A 298 -6.22 3.63 -12.85
C LYS A 298 -5.76 4.54 -13.96
N ILE A 299 -4.62 5.22 -13.78
CA ILE A 299 -3.83 5.69 -14.92
C ILE A 299 -3.83 4.47 -15.84
N LYS A 300 -4.48 4.63 -17.00
CA LYS A 300 -4.56 3.55 -17.98
C LYS A 300 -3.13 3.05 -18.11
N LYS A 301 -2.90 1.79 -17.76
CA LYS A 301 -1.76 1.02 -18.24
C LYS A 301 -1.95 0.89 -19.76
N THR A 302 -1.79 1.98 -20.48
CA THR A 302 -1.35 1.96 -21.86
C THR A 302 0.16 1.93 -21.76
N PHE A 303 0.69 0.71 -21.66
CA PHE A 303 2.07 0.47 -22.08
C PHE A 303 2.11 0.74 -23.60
N PRO A 304 2.94 1.67 -24.09
CA PRO A 304 3.49 1.54 -25.43
C PRO A 304 4.48 0.37 -25.49
#